data_AF-A0AAW2RSU8-F1
#
_entry.id   AF-A0AAW2RSU8-F1
#
_cell.length_a   1.000
_cell.length_b   1.000
_cell.length_c   1.000
_cell.angle_alpha   90.00
_cell.angle_beta   90.00
_cell.angle_gamma   90.00
#
_symmetry.space_group_name_H-M   'P 1'
#
loop_
_entity.id
_entity.type
_entity.pdbx_description
1 polymer ?
#
loop_
_entity_poly.entity_id
_entity_poly.type
_entity_poly.pdbx_seq_one_letter_code
_entity_poly.pdbx_strand_id
1 'polypeptide(L)'
;MGRAPCCDKANVKKGPWSPEEDAKLKAYIEKYGTGGNWIALPQKIGLKRCGKSCRLRWLNYLRPNIKHGGFTEEEDNIICSLYISIGSRWSIIAAQLPGRTDNDIKNYWNTRLKKKLLGRRKQANSNRLSIPGQEPKDASDEENSCDLQNLSSSALERLQLHMHLQGLQKIPSPFTMILHFGPRR
;
A
#
# COMPACT_ATOMS: atom_id res chain seq x y z
N MET A 1 -3.52 32.54 13.91
CA MET A 1 -4.97 32.29 13.67
C MET A 1 -5.19 30.79 13.48
N GLY A 2 -5.81 30.11 14.44
CA GLY A 2 -6.12 28.69 14.34
C GLY A 2 -7.30 28.46 13.39
N ARG A 3 -7.19 27.50 12.47
CA ARG A 3 -8.33 27.14 11.60
C ARG A 3 -9.46 26.61 12.49
N ALA A 4 -10.66 27.16 12.33
CA ALA A 4 -11.84 26.67 13.04
C ALA A 4 -12.02 25.16 12.81
N PRO A 5 -12.39 24.38 13.84
CA PRO A 5 -12.64 22.96 13.67
C PRO A 5 -13.73 22.74 12.63
N CYS A 6 -13.47 21.83 11.68
CA CYS A 6 -14.33 21.58 10.51
C CYS A 6 -15.76 21.12 10.86
N CYS A 7 -16.04 20.74 12.12
CA CYS A 7 -17.34 20.27 12.60
C CYS A 7 -17.32 20.01 14.12
N ASP A 8 -18.46 20.21 14.78
CA ASP A 8 -18.69 19.80 16.16
C ASP A 8 -18.74 18.27 16.27
N LYS A 9 -17.76 17.71 16.99
CA LYS A 9 -17.50 16.26 17.03
C LYS A 9 -18.67 15.44 17.60
N ALA A 10 -19.59 16.06 18.31
CA ALA A 10 -20.68 15.40 19.03
C ALA A 10 -21.84 14.92 18.14
N ASN A 11 -22.02 15.48 16.93
CA ASN A 11 -23.22 15.23 16.10
C ASN A 11 -22.95 14.63 14.71
N VAL A 12 -21.72 14.16 14.46
CA VAL A 12 -21.30 13.62 13.16
C VAL A 12 -21.22 12.09 13.24
N LYS A 13 -21.96 11.40 12.35
CA LYS A 13 -21.91 9.94 12.21
C LYS A 13 -20.52 9.50 11.74
N LYS A 14 -19.89 8.61 12.51
CA LYS A 14 -18.66 7.90 12.13
C LYS A 14 -19.03 6.48 11.73
N GLY A 15 -18.38 5.93 10.71
CA GLY A 15 -18.61 4.57 10.25
C GLY A 15 -18.95 4.45 8.75
N PRO A 16 -19.43 3.27 8.32
CA PRO A 16 -19.66 2.96 6.92
C PRO A 16 -20.70 3.90 6.30
N TRP A 17 -20.52 4.22 5.03
CA TRP A 17 -21.48 5.00 4.25
C TRP A 17 -22.62 4.07 3.80
N SER A 18 -23.85 4.51 4.01
CA SER A 18 -25.01 3.79 3.48
C SER A 18 -25.26 4.15 2.01
N PRO A 19 -25.92 3.28 1.23
CA PRO A 19 -26.26 3.57 -0.16
C PRO A 19 -27.10 4.86 -0.31
N GLU A 20 -27.96 5.17 0.66
CA GLU A 20 -28.78 6.40 0.65
C GLU A 20 -27.91 7.64 0.87
N GLU A 21 -26.91 7.56 1.77
CA GLU A 21 -25.93 8.64 1.96
C GLU A 21 -25.12 8.87 0.68
N ASP A 22 -24.69 7.79 0.02
CA ASP A 22 -23.93 7.84 -1.23
C ASP A 22 -24.77 8.43 -2.38
N ALA A 23 -26.04 8.03 -2.51
CA ALA A 23 -26.96 8.55 -3.53
C ALA A 23 -27.18 10.05 -3.38
N LYS A 24 -27.41 10.53 -2.15
CA LYS A 24 -27.56 11.98 -1.86
C LYS A 24 -26.30 12.76 -2.22
N LEU A 25 -25.13 12.23 -1.84
CA LEU A 25 -23.85 12.87 -2.15
C LEU A 25 -23.60 12.93 -3.66
N LYS A 26 -23.86 11.83 -4.37
CA LYS A 26 -23.70 11.74 -5.83
C LYS A 26 -24.63 12.70 -6.56
N ALA A 27 -25.93 12.70 -6.24
CA ALA A 27 -26.91 13.58 -6.87
C ALA A 27 -26.56 15.08 -6.70
N TYR A 28 -26.08 15.47 -5.52
CA TYR A 28 -25.65 16.84 -5.29
C TYR A 28 -24.43 17.22 -6.15
N ILE A 29 -23.43 16.36 -6.24
CA ILE A 29 -22.21 16.65 -7.00
C ILE A 29 -22.47 16.64 -8.50
N GLU A 30 -23.37 15.78 -8.98
CA GLU A 30 -23.80 15.78 -10.38
C GLU A 30 -24.52 17.08 -10.75
N LYS A 31 -25.34 17.62 -9.83
CA LYS A 31 -26.07 18.88 -10.05
C LYS A 31 -25.20 20.13 -9.93
N TYR A 32 -24.26 20.19 -8.99
CA TYR A 32 -23.52 21.42 -8.65
C TYR A 32 -22.01 21.35 -8.91
N GLY A 33 -21.49 20.18 -9.32
CA GLY A 33 -20.07 19.94 -9.53
C GLY A 33 -19.26 19.77 -8.23
N THR A 34 -17.94 19.60 -8.40
CA THR A 34 -16.98 19.32 -7.30
C THR A 34 -16.24 20.56 -6.78
N GLY A 35 -16.39 21.70 -7.45
CA GLY A 35 -15.74 22.98 -7.11
C GLY A 35 -16.38 23.74 -5.93
N GLY A 36 -17.47 23.20 -5.36
CA GLY A 36 -18.20 23.83 -4.25
C GLY A 36 -17.55 23.66 -2.88
N ASN A 37 -18.05 24.42 -1.90
CA ASN A 37 -17.60 24.35 -0.52
C ASN A 37 -18.03 23.03 0.17
N TRP A 38 -17.10 22.09 0.27
CA TRP A 38 -17.29 20.81 0.95
C TRP A 38 -17.70 20.94 2.42
N ILE A 39 -17.35 22.03 3.12
CA ILE A 39 -17.66 22.21 4.54
C ILE A 39 -19.17 22.38 4.73
N ALA A 40 -19.83 23.19 3.89
CA ALA A 40 -21.26 23.45 3.96
C ALA A 40 -22.12 22.38 3.28
N LEU A 41 -21.52 21.58 2.39
CA LEU A 41 -22.21 20.56 1.59
C LEU A 41 -23.07 19.60 2.43
N PRO A 42 -22.59 18.96 3.51
CA PRO A 42 -23.37 17.97 4.25
C PRO A 42 -24.67 18.54 4.81
N GLN A 43 -24.63 19.78 5.33
CA GLN A 43 -25.81 20.45 5.88
C GLN A 43 -26.86 20.72 4.79
N LYS A 44 -26.43 21.15 3.60
CA LYS A 44 -27.32 21.42 2.46
C LYS A 44 -28.09 20.19 1.97
N ILE A 45 -27.51 19.00 2.10
CA ILE A 45 -28.11 17.74 1.65
C ILE A 45 -28.69 16.91 2.79
N GLY A 46 -28.74 17.48 4.01
CA GLY A 46 -29.25 16.82 5.20
C GLY A 46 -28.45 15.58 5.62
N LEU A 47 -27.13 15.54 5.35
CA LEU A 47 -26.24 14.48 5.79
C LEU A 47 -25.63 14.82 7.14
N LYS A 48 -25.71 13.87 8.09
CA LYS A 48 -25.00 13.94 9.38
C LYS A 48 -23.52 13.55 9.26
N ARG A 49 -22.85 14.01 8.20
CA ARG A 49 -21.43 13.79 7.89
C ARG A 49 -20.68 15.11 7.89
N CYS A 50 -19.37 15.08 8.07
CA CYS A 50 -18.55 16.29 7.90
C CYS A 50 -18.05 16.43 6.46
N GLY A 51 -17.73 17.67 6.06
CA GLY A 51 -17.29 17.97 4.71
C GLY A 51 -16.06 17.18 4.25
N LYS A 52 -15.09 16.98 5.17
CA LYS A 52 -13.93 16.14 4.91
C LYS A 52 -14.33 14.70 4.57
N SER A 53 -15.30 14.14 5.29
CA SER A 53 -15.80 12.78 5.04
C SER A 53 -16.48 12.68 3.68
N CYS A 54 -17.34 13.66 3.33
CA CYS A 54 -17.98 13.73 2.02
C CYS A 54 -16.96 13.81 0.87
N ARG A 55 -15.97 14.71 0.98
CA ARG A 55 -14.92 14.84 -0.03
C ARG A 55 -14.13 13.56 -0.20
N LEU A 56 -13.72 12.94 0.90
CA LEU A 56 -12.98 11.69 0.86
C LEU A 56 -13.80 10.56 0.23
N ARG A 57 -15.09 10.45 0.59
CA ARG A 57 -16.01 9.45 0.02
C ARG A 57 -16.15 9.63 -1.49
N TRP A 58 -16.33 10.86 -1.95
CA TRP A 58 -16.42 11.17 -3.37
C TRP A 58 -15.14 10.76 -4.12
N LEU A 59 -13.98 11.25 -3.66
CA LEU A 59 -12.70 11.05 -4.36
C LEU A 59 -12.25 9.59 -4.42
N ASN A 60 -12.61 8.77 -3.42
CA ASN A 60 -12.14 7.39 -3.32
C ASN A 60 -13.15 6.34 -3.80
N TYR A 61 -14.45 6.65 -3.83
CA TYR A 61 -15.46 5.63 -4.09
C TYR A 61 -16.55 6.03 -5.09
N LEU A 62 -17.03 7.28 -5.07
CA LEU A 62 -18.22 7.66 -5.86
C LEU A 62 -17.90 8.36 -7.18
N ARG A 63 -16.68 8.90 -7.34
CA ARG A 63 -16.28 9.56 -8.57
C ARG A 63 -16.42 8.59 -9.75
N PRO A 64 -16.94 9.05 -10.91
CA PRO A 64 -16.95 8.23 -12.10
C PRO A 64 -15.53 7.79 -12.48
N ASN A 65 -15.44 6.64 -13.17
CA ASN A 65 -14.20 6.05 -13.67
C ASN A 65 -13.26 5.45 -12.59
N ILE A 66 -13.73 5.25 -11.35
CA ILE A 66 -13.01 4.44 -10.35
C ILE A 66 -13.28 2.96 -10.61
N LYS A 67 -12.22 2.14 -10.63
CA LYS A 67 -12.32 0.68 -10.78
C LYS A 67 -12.47 0.01 -9.41
N HIS A 68 -13.50 -0.81 -9.25
CA HIS A 68 -13.78 -1.53 -7.99
C HIS A 68 -13.32 -3.01 -7.99
N GLY A 69 -12.57 -3.43 -9.01
CA GLY A 69 -12.07 -4.81 -9.14
C GLY A 69 -10.69 -5.04 -8.52
N GLY A 70 -10.22 -6.30 -8.58
CA GLY A 70 -8.85 -6.67 -8.21
C GLY A 70 -7.81 -6.00 -9.09
N PHE A 71 -6.56 -5.95 -8.61
CA PHE A 71 -5.42 -5.45 -9.38
C PHE A 71 -4.91 -6.53 -10.33
N THR A 72 -4.49 -6.09 -11.51
CA THR A 72 -3.86 -6.92 -12.57
C THR A 72 -2.35 -7.05 -12.35
N GLU A 73 -1.71 -8.01 -13.02
CA GLU A 73 -0.26 -8.20 -12.90
C GLU A 73 0.53 -7.03 -13.51
N GLU A 74 -0.02 -6.38 -14.54
CA GLU A 74 0.55 -5.17 -15.11
C GLU A 74 0.52 -4.02 -14.08
N GLU A 75 -0.61 -3.85 -13.38
CA GLU A 75 -0.72 -2.88 -12.29
C GLU A 75 0.24 -3.21 -11.14
N ASP A 76 0.42 -4.50 -10.78
CA ASP A 76 1.40 -4.94 -9.79
C ASP A 76 2.81 -4.45 -10.15
N ASN A 77 3.24 -4.68 -11.39
CA ASN A 77 4.58 -4.34 -11.87
C ASN A 77 4.83 -2.81 -11.85
N ILE A 78 3.83 -2.03 -12.24
CA ILE A 78 3.89 -0.56 -12.18
C ILE A 78 3.99 -0.09 -10.73
N ILE A 79 3.17 -0.61 -9.82
CA ILE A 79 3.20 -0.23 -8.40
C ILE A 79 4.56 -0.59 -7.78
N CYS A 80 5.07 -1.78 -8.05
CA CYS A 80 6.36 -2.23 -7.51
C CYS A 80 7.53 -1.40 -8.01
N SER A 81 7.63 -1.21 -9.33
CA SER A 81 8.72 -0.45 -9.94
C SER A 81 8.73 1.01 -9.46
N LEU A 82 7.56 1.65 -9.42
CA LEU A 82 7.45 3.02 -8.91
C LEU A 82 7.70 3.09 -7.41
N TYR A 83 7.21 2.16 -6.59
CA TYR A 83 7.53 2.18 -5.16
C TYR A 83 9.04 2.06 -4.90
N ILE A 84 9.74 1.21 -5.65
CA ILE A 84 11.20 1.09 -5.54
C ILE A 84 11.88 2.42 -5.92
N SER A 85 11.43 3.08 -6.99
CA SER A 85 12.01 4.33 -7.49
C SER A 85 11.67 5.56 -6.63
N ILE A 86 10.41 5.69 -6.21
CA ILE A 86 9.86 6.93 -5.64
C ILE A 86 9.23 6.77 -4.24
N GLY A 87 9.13 5.55 -3.72
CA GLY A 87 8.61 5.24 -2.38
C GLY A 87 7.11 5.43 -2.24
N SER A 88 6.65 5.72 -1.01
CA SER A 88 5.23 5.85 -0.62
C SER A 88 4.52 7.11 -1.16
N ARG A 89 4.97 7.65 -2.28
CA ARG A 89 4.34 8.79 -2.98
C ARG A 89 3.11 8.34 -3.77
N TRP A 90 2.09 7.85 -3.05
CA TRP A 90 0.92 7.17 -3.61
C TRP A 90 0.15 8.00 -4.64
N SER A 91 0.06 9.32 -4.46
CA SER A 91 -0.59 10.22 -5.43
C SER A 91 0.12 10.25 -6.78
N ILE A 92 1.47 10.19 -6.78
CA ILE A 92 2.26 10.14 -8.01
C ILE A 92 2.12 8.77 -8.68
N ILE A 93 2.10 7.69 -7.89
CA ILE A 93 1.88 6.33 -8.40
C ILE A 93 0.48 6.21 -9.02
N ALA A 94 -0.55 6.76 -8.36
CA ALA A 94 -1.93 6.76 -8.85
C ALA A 94 -2.10 7.47 -10.19
N ALA A 95 -1.30 8.51 -10.46
CA ALA A 95 -1.33 9.19 -11.75
C ALA A 95 -0.92 8.29 -12.92
N GLN A 96 -0.20 7.18 -12.67
CA GLN A 96 0.20 6.20 -13.68
C GLN A 96 -0.79 5.02 -13.82
N LEU A 97 -1.84 4.98 -12.99
CA LEU A 97 -2.77 3.85 -12.91
C LEU A 97 -4.21 4.36 -13.11
N PRO A 98 -4.69 4.45 -14.37
CA PRO A 98 -5.98 5.03 -14.67
C PRO A 98 -7.12 4.25 -13.99
N GLY A 99 -7.93 4.97 -13.23
CA GLY A 99 -9.06 4.43 -12.47
C GLY A 99 -8.69 3.83 -11.12
N ARG A 100 -7.43 3.93 -10.67
CA ARG A 100 -7.01 3.61 -9.31
C ARG A 100 -6.75 4.88 -8.51
N THR A 101 -7.10 4.85 -7.23
CA THR A 101 -6.81 5.96 -6.32
C THR A 101 -5.53 5.69 -5.52
N ASP A 102 -4.95 6.77 -4.99
CA ASP A 102 -3.81 6.70 -4.08
C ASP A 102 -4.12 5.83 -2.85
N ASN A 103 -5.36 5.87 -2.37
CA ASN A 103 -5.82 5.02 -1.29
C ASN A 103 -5.89 3.54 -1.68
N ASP A 104 -6.36 3.21 -2.89
CA ASP A 104 -6.41 1.83 -3.38
C ASP A 104 -5.01 1.23 -3.46
N ILE A 105 -4.05 1.98 -4.03
CA ILE A 105 -2.68 1.52 -4.21
C ILE A 105 -2.00 1.32 -2.85
N LYS A 106 -2.13 2.28 -1.93
CA LYS A 106 -1.62 2.15 -0.56
C LYS A 106 -2.21 0.92 0.14
N ASN A 107 -3.52 0.70 0.00
CA ASN A 107 -4.19 -0.46 0.60
C ASN A 107 -3.69 -1.77 -0.02
N TYR A 108 -3.58 -1.81 -1.34
CA TYR A 108 -3.11 -2.98 -2.08
C TYR A 108 -1.66 -3.34 -1.72
N TRP A 109 -0.80 -2.32 -1.60
CA TRP A 109 0.57 -2.49 -1.14
C TRP A 109 0.64 -3.17 0.23
N ASN A 110 -0.07 -2.60 1.20
CA ASN A 110 -0.03 -3.05 2.60
C ASN A 110 -0.67 -4.42 2.82
N THR A 111 -1.68 -4.77 2.02
CA THR A 111 -2.44 -6.02 2.22
C THR A 111 -1.91 -7.18 1.38
N ARG A 112 -1.43 -6.91 0.16
CA ARG A 112 -1.04 -7.96 -0.81
C ARG A 112 0.42 -7.88 -1.24
N LEU A 113 0.87 -6.77 -1.85
CA LEU A 113 2.19 -6.73 -2.50
C LEU A 113 3.34 -6.90 -1.50
N LYS A 114 3.28 -6.24 -0.33
CA LYS A 114 4.32 -6.38 0.69
C LYS A 114 4.53 -7.84 1.11
N LYS A 115 3.45 -8.62 1.22
CA LYS A 115 3.51 -10.06 1.54
C LYS A 115 4.00 -10.89 0.35
N LYS A 116 3.54 -10.59 -0.87
CA LYS A 116 3.98 -11.29 -2.10
C LYS A 116 5.50 -11.16 -2.31
N LEU A 117 6.07 -9.99 -1.99
CA LEU A 117 7.47 -9.67 -2.24
C LEU A 117 8.41 -9.97 -1.05
N LEU A 118 7.99 -9.69 0.19
CA LEU A 118 8.83 -9.91 1.38
C LEU A 118 8.51 -11.23 2.11
N GLY A 119 7.40 -11.89 1.77
CA GLY A 119 6.86 -13.04 2.49
C GLY A 119 7.20 -14.42 1.89
N ARG A 120 8.03 -14.51 0.84
CA ARG A 120 8.44 -15.81 0.24
C ARG A 120 9.29 -16.71 1.17
N ARG A 121 9.53 -16.34 2.43
CA ARG A 121 10.34 -17.12 3.37
C ARG A 121 9.57 -18.15 4.22
N LYS A 122 8.23 -18.09 4.31
CA LYS A 122 7.48 -18.95 5.28
C LYS A 122 6.76 -20.17 4.70
N GLN A 123 6.67 -20.37 3.37
CA GLN A 123 5.96 -21.52 2.80
C GLN A 123 6.85 -22.69 2.36
N ALA A 124 8.18 -22.54 2.35
CA ALA A 124 9.08 -23.63 1.94
C ALA A 124 9.41 -24.64 3.05
N ASN A 125 8.90 -24.47 4.28
CA ASN A 125 9.28 -25.30 5.42
C ASN A 125 8.13 -26.09 6.08
N SER A 126 6.93 -26.14 5.49
CA SER A 126 5.82 -26.94 6.04
C SER A 126 5.77 -28.40 5.53
N ASN A 127 6.80 -28.88 4.83
CA ASN A 127 6.84 -30.24 4.29
C ASN A 127 8.04 -31.09 4.73
N ARG A 128 8.69 -30.78 5.86
CA ARG A 128 9.56 -31.74 6.55
C ARG A 128 9.01 -32.10 7.92
N LEU A 129 8.27 -33.21 7.91
CA LEU A 129 8.24 -34.30 8.88
C LEU A 129 8.12 -33.92 10.37
N SER A 130 6.95 -34.28 10.89
CA SER A 130 6.55 -34.46 12.28
C SER A 130 7.58 -35.17 13.18
N ILE A 131 7.91 -34.53 14.31
CA ILE A 131 8.30 -35.18 15.58
C ILE A 131 7.70 -34.33 16.74
N PRO A 132 6.98 -34.92 17.72
CA PRO A 132 6.38 -34.18 18.83
C PRO A 132 7.29 -34.13 20.07
N GLY A 133 7.37 -32.96 20.70
CA GLY A 133 7.79 -32.81 22.09
C GLY A 133 9.06 -31.96 22.29
N GLN A 134 8.88 -30.72 22.76
CA GLN A 134 9.57 -30.14 23.93
C GLN A 134 9.25 -28.64 24.07
N GLU A 135 9.13 -28.21 25.33
CA GLU A 135 8.72 -26.90 25.82
C GLU A 135 9.76 -25.78 25.51
N PRO A 136 9.35 -24.50 25.46
CA PRO A 136 10.28 -23.38 25.33
C PRO A 136 10.83 -22.96 26.70
N LYS A 137 12.16 -22.92 26.84
CA LYS A 137 12.90 -22.23 27.91
C LYS A 137 13.40 -20.88 27.41
N ASP A 138 13.27 -19.87 28.28
CA ASP A 138 13.75 -18.50 28.15
C ASP A 138 15.26 -18.39 27.91
N ALA A 139 15.67 -17.37 27.14
CA ALA A 139 16.93 -16.63 27.34
C ALA A 139 16.90 -15.31 26.56
N SER A 140 17.17 -14.24 27.28
CA SER A 140 17.31 -12.84 26.88
C SER A 140 18.74 -12.50 26.43
N ASP A 141 18.85 -11.28 25.86
CA ASP A 141 20.06 -10.42 25.78
C ASP A 141 21.05 -10.72 24.63
N GLU A 142 21.65 -9.77 23.92
CA GLU A 142 21.66 -8.31 23.93
C GLU A 142 22.36 -7.83 22.64
N GLU A 143 22.48 -6.52 22.47
CA GLU A 143 22.63 -5.76 21.23
C GLU A 143 23.96 -5.89 20.45
N ASN A 144 23.93 -5.56 19.15
CA ASN A 144 24.96 -4.68 18.58
C ASN A 144 24.38 -3.73 17.53
N SER A 145 24.49 -2.45 17.85
CA SER A 145 23.97 -1.28 17.15
C SER A 145 24.86 -0.88 15.98
N CYS A 146 24.26 -0.53 14.84
CA CYS A 146 24.78 0.59 14.05
C CYS A 146 23.63 1.31 13.33
N ASP A 147 23.72 2.64 13.38
CA ASP A 147 22.69 3.62 13.07
C ASP A 147 22.06 3.53 11.68
N LEU A 148 20.83 3.00 11.61
CA LEU A 148 19.91 3.18 10.48
C LEU A 148 18.55 3.76 10.89
N GLN A 149 18.41 4.21 12.15
CA GLN A 149 17.11 4.50 12.74
C GLN A 149 16.46 5.82 12.32
N ASN A 150 17.00 6.52 11.31
CA ASN A 150 16.34 7.70 10.72
C ASN A 150 15.95 7.55 9.24
N LEU A 151 16.08 6.35 8.64
CA LEU A 151 15.44 6.10 7.36
C LEU A 151 13.96 5.78 7.61
N SER A 152 13.07 6.56 6.99
CA SER A 152 11.63 6.25 6.92
C SER A 152 11.44 4.75 6.65
N SER A 153 10.52 4.08 7.35
CA SER A 153 10.22 2.65 7.14
C SER A 153 10.07 2.28 5.66
N SER A 154 9.59 3.21 4.84
CA SER A 154 9.50 3.08 3.39
C SER A 154 10.87 2.96 2.69
N ALA A 155 11.90 3.68 3.13
CA ALA A 155 13.24 3.60 2.56
C ALA A 155 13.94 2.27 2.86
N LEU A 156 13.82 1.74 4.09
CA LEU A 156 14.31 0.41 4.44
C LEU A 156 13.60 -0.70 3.64
N GLU A 157 12.27 -0.60 3.50
CA GLU A 157 11.50 -1.52 2.68
C GLU A 157 11.95 -1.49 1.21
N ARG A 158 12.23 -0.31 0.66
CA ARG A 158 12.74 -0.16 -0.72
C ARG A 158 14.11 -0.80 -0.89
N LEU A 159 15.02 -0.61 0.07
CA LEU A 159 16.34 -1.25 0.05
C LEU A 159 16.19 -2.77 0.10
N GLN A 160 15.34 -3.30 0.98
CA GLN A 160 15.11 -4.74 1.08
C GLN A 160 14.52 -5.34 -0.21
N LEU A 161 13.58 -4.65 -0.84
CA LEU A 161 13.01 -5.06 -2.12
C LEU A 161 14.05 -5.02 -3.25
N HIS A 162 14.85 -3.96 -3.30
CA HIS A 162 15.91 -3.82 -4.28
C HIS A 162 16.94 -4.95 -4.15
N MET A 163 17.36 -5.26 -2.93
CA MET A 163 18.25 -6.39 -2.64
C MET A 163 17.63 -7.74 -3.03
N HIS A 164 16.34 -7.96 -2.74
CA HIS A 164 15.65 -9.21 -3.09
C HIS A 164 15.56 -9.43 -4.60
N LEU A 165 15.21 -8.37 -5.36
CA LEU A 165 15.10 -8.45 -6.82
C LEU A 165 16.47 -8.64 -7.49
N GLN A 166 17.53 -8.02 -6.97
CA GLN A 166 18.90 -8.25 -7.45
C GLN A 166 19.39 -9.67 -7.14
N GLY A 167 18.97 -10.27 -6.01
CA GLY A 167 19.27 -11.66 -5.68
C GLY A 167 18.67 -12.68 -6.65
N LEU A 168 17.48 -12.38 -7.20
CA LEU A 168 16.82 -13.23 -8.21
C LEU A 168 17.44 -13.09 -9.61
N GLN A 169 18.12 -11.98 -9.91
CA GLN A 169 18.85 -11.79 -11.18
C GLN A 169 20.21 -12.47 -11.22
N LYS A 170 20.73 -12.97 -10.08
CA LYS A 170 21.95 -13.80 -10.04
C LYS A 170 21.60 -15.27 -10.27
N ILE A 171 21.06 -15.60 -11.44
CA ILE A 171 21.26 -16.93 -12.02
C ILE A 171 22.66 -16.87 -12.64
N PRO A 172 23.64 -17.69 -12.24
CA PRO A 172 24.92 -17.70 -12.93
C PRO A 172 24.68 -18.11 -14.38
N SER A 173 25.09 -17.23 -15.30
CA SER A 173 25.25 -17.58 -16.71
C SER A 173 26.05 -18.89 -16.80
N PRO A 174 25.65 -19.88 -17.61
CA PRO A 174 26.42 -21.11 -17.78
C PRO A 174 27.72 -20.92 -18.59
N PHE A 175 28.13 -19.67 -18.89
CA PHE A 175 29.40 -19.38 -19.54
C PHE A 175 30.51 -19.10 -18.53
N THR A 176 30.94 -20.14 -17.83
CA THR A 176 32.34 -20.24 -17.36
C THR A 176 32.81 -21.69 -17.45
N MET A 177 32.73 -22.27 -18.66
CA MET A 177 33.72 -23.27 -19.06
C MET A 177 34.78 -22.56 -19.89
N ILE A 178 35.79 -21.98 -19.22
CA ILE A 178 37.08 -21.76 -19.86
C ILE A 178 37.96 -22.94 -19.43
N LEU A 179 38.21 -23.80 -20.41
CA LEU A 179 39.22 -24.84 -20.39
C LEU A 179 40.57 -24.21 -20.01
N HIS A 180 41.14 -24.62 -18.88
CA HIS A 180 42.59 -24.59 -18.70
C HIS A 180 43.07 -26.01 -18.42
N PHE A 181 43.30 -26.73 -19.52
CA PHE A 181 44.20 -27.87 -19.56
C PHE A 181 45.65 -27.36 -19.57
N GLY A 182 46.48 -27.92 -18.68
CA GLY A 182 47.92 -28.08 -18.87
C GLY A 182 48.83 -27.41 -17.83
N PRO A 183 50.05 -27.93 -17.60
CA PRO A 183 50.46 -29.33 -17.53
C PRO A 183 51.13 -29.69 -16.19
N ARG A 184 51.06 -30.97 -15.81
CA ARG A 184 51.94 -31.54 -14.78
C ARG A 184 53.40 -31.50 -15.25
N ARG A 185 54.29 -31.07 -14.38
CA ARG A 185 55.65 -31.61 -14.26
C ARG A 185 55.80 -32.13 -12.84
#